data_AF-A0A183J733-F1
#
_entry.id   AF-A0A183J733-F1
#
_cell.length_a   1.000
_cell.length_b   1.000
_cell.length_c   1.000
_cell.angle_alpha   90.00
_cell.angle_beta   90.00
_cell.angle_gamma   90.00
#
_symmetry.space_group_name_H-M   'P 1'
#
loop_
_entity.id
_entity.type
_entity.pdbx_description
1 polymer ?
#
loop_
_entity_poly.entity_id
_entity_poly.type
_entity_poly.pdbx_seq_one_letter_code
_entity_poly.pdbx_strand_id
1 'polypeptide(L)'
;MFHPILSSYRFQFIVALLKDIHESVKSYFFGVAYLRVLFLCDLVNCRCVSVQSFFILLKVFVATHTELDNFQLRSDWYTYVVLNCLPRVGKEIAEKAEADLDALLESIEKYLSIRKTTYMPLLKVWTNDEPHVQEEYLECLWAQVKNLQENKWQTDCVVKHHVAFDAVLCNALQHDLPSFTPPPAQVTDLPFYPLPRATFRMFDMSDCIDEGPPLPAPHCIDRHLIEQDLTWLIEKYLNNRKECAAALLNHSKKDSVPLHYVILEVIFGQMFRLPRSPFIELFYGSLMIELCKLQPNSMPQVLAQAAEMLYQRLDSMQVQCIDRFIDWFSYHLSNFQFRWSWEDWADCLTMNPLAPKQLFVQEVLQKCMRFSFHQRVLDFMPSSFAPLVPTKPTPNFKYTQEGSREFLLV
;
A
#
# COMPACT_ATOMS: atom_id res chain seq x y z
N MET A 1 -28.73 40.01 0.35
CA MET A 1 -28.21 40.23 -1.02
C MET A 1 -27.09 39.26 -1.40
N PHE A 2 -26.21 38.83 -0.48
CA PHE A 2 -25.14 37.84 -0.78
C PHE A 2 -25.60 36.37 -0.87
N HIS A 3 -26.72 36.00 -0.25
CA HIS A 3 -27.18 34.61 -0.14
C HIS A 3 -27.48 33.91 -1.50
N PRO A 4 -28.12 34.56 -2.49
CA PRO A 4 -28.38 33.93 -3.80
C PRO A 4 -27.10 33.77 -4.64
N ILE A 5 -26.18 34.74 -4.56
CA ILE A 5 -24.91 34.73 -5.30
C ILE A 5 -24.02 33.60 -4.78
N LEU A 6 -23.91 33.45 -3.46
CA LEU A 6 -23.15 32.38 -2.81
C LEU A 6 -23.78 30.99 -3.04
N SER A 7 -25.11 30.91 -3.14
CA SER A 7 -25.81 29.67 -3.52
C SER A 7 -25.52 29.28 -4.98
N SER A 8 -25.59 30.24 -5.91
CA SER A 8 -25.24 30.02 -7.31
C SER A 8 -23.78 29.58 -7.49
N TYR A 9 -22.86 30.22 -6.77
CA TYR A 9 -21.44 29.85 -6.79
C TYR A 9 -21.20 28.42 -6.26
N ARG A 10 -21.86 28.02 -5.16
CA ARG A 10 -21.78 26.65 -4.63
C ARG A 10 -22.25 25.61 -5.64
N PHE A 11 -23.38 25.86 -6.29
CA PHE A 11 -23.87 24.98 -7.34
C PHE A 11 -22.90 24.89 -8.52
N GLN A 12 -22.41 26.03 -9.02
CA GLN A 12 -21.43 26.06 -10.12
C GLN A 12 -20.14 25.30 -9.77
N PHE A 13 -19.68 25.41 -8.53
CA PHE A 13 -18.53 24.66 -8.04
C PHE A 13 -18.79 23.14 -8.07
N ILE A 14 -19.95 22.68 -7.60
CA ILE A 14 -20.33 21.25 -7.62
C ILE A 14 -20.41 20.74 -9.07
N VAL A 15 -21.01 21.51 -9.98
CA VAL A 15 -21.09 21.17 -11.41
C VAL A 15 -19.70 21.07 -12.04
N ALA A 16 -18.82 22.03 -11.75
CA ALA A 16 -17.44 22.01 -12.22
C ALA A 16 -16.68 20.80 -11.68
N LEU A 17 -16.85 20.46 -10.40
CA LEU A 17 -16.21 19.31 -9.77
C LEU A 17 -16.64 17.98 -10.42
N LEU A 18 -17.92 17.80 -10.72
CA LEU A 18 -18.40 16.60 -11.43
C LEU A 18 -17.84 16.51 -12.87
N LYS A 19 -17.78 17.64 -13.57
CA LYS A 19 -17.15 17.70 -14.89
C LYS A 19 -15.67 17.32 -14.81
N ASP A 20 -14.97 17.81 -13.80
CA ASP A 20 -13.57 17.52 -13.57
C ASP A 20 -13.34 16.04 -13.20
N ILE A 21 -14.26 15.40 -12.46
CA ILE A 21 -14.24 13.94 -12.22
C ILE A 21 -14.34 13.20 -13.56
N HIS A 22 -15.31 13.59 -14.40
CA HIS A 22 -15.54 12.98 -15.72
C HIS A 22 -14.31 13.07 -16.63
N GLU A 23 -13.74 14.27 -16.75
CA GLU A 23 -12.58 14.53 -17.59
C GLU A 23 -11.31 13.85 -17.07
N SER A 24 -11.15 13.73 -15.74
CA SER A 24 -10.04 12.97 -15.16
C SER A 24 -10.13 11.48 -15.47
N VAL A 25 -11.32 10.86 -15.42
CA VAL A 25 -11.48 9.46 -15.80
C VAL A 25 -11.16 9.25 -17.29
N LYS A 26 -11.68 10.13 -18.16
CA LYS A 26 -11.37 10.10 -19.60
C LYS A 26 -9.88 10.26 -19.92
N SER A 27 -9.19 11.06 -19.11
CA SER A 27 -7.75 11.33 -19.27
C SER A 27 -6.88 10.38 -18.46
N TYR A 28 -7.45 9.30 -17.92
CA TYR A 28 -6.77 8.27 -17.14
C TYR A 28 -6.11 8.76 -15.83
N PHE A 29 -6.50 9.92 -15.33
CA PHE A 29 -6.08 10.46 -14.03
C PHE A 29 -6.97 9.91 -12.90
N PHE A 30 -6.99 8.58 -12.76
CA PHE A 30 -7.85 7.86 -11.82
C PHE A 30 -7.63 8.26 -10.35
N GLY A 31 -6.39 8.51 -9.93
CA GLY A 31 -6.09 8.99 -8.58
C GLY A 31 -6.68 10.36 -8.29
N VAL A 32 -6.65 11.28 -9.27
CA VAL A 32 -7.24 12.61 -9.16
C VAL A 32 -8.77 12.52 -9.11
N ALA A 33 -9.37 11.70 -9.97
CA ALA A 33 -10.82 11.46 -9.96
C ALA A 33 -11.27 10.87 -8.62
N TYR A 34 -10.54 9.90 -8.09
CA TYR A 34 -10.79 9.30 -6.77
C TYR A 34 -10.80 10.36 -5.65
N LEU A 35 -9.77 11.21 -5.57
CA LEU A 35 -9.70 12.27 -4.56
C LEU A 35 -10.84 13.28 -4.69
N ARG A 36 -11.24 13.62 -5.92
CA ARG A 36 -12.37 14.52 -6.17
C ARG A 36 -13.71 13.91 -5.74
N VAL A 37 -13.90 12.60 -5.94
CA VAL A 37 -15.10 11.91 -5.45
C VAL A 37 -15.10 11.86 -3.92
N LEU A 38 -13.96 11.59 -3.27
CA LEU A 38 -13.88 11.66 -1.81
C LEU A 38 -14.15 13.06 -1.26
N PHE A 39 -13.66 14.10 -1.94
CA PHE A 39 -13.98 15.47 -1.59
C PHE A 39 -15.48 15.75 -1.72
N LEU A 40 -16.10 15.29 -2.82
CA LEU A 40 -17.55 15.38 -3.02
C LEU A 40 -18.34 14.62 -1.95
N CYS A 41 -17.84 13.47 -1.51
CA CYS A 41 -18.38 12.69 -0.40
C CYS A 41 -18.39 13.51 0.89
N ASP A 42 -17.29 14.18 1.23
CA ASP A 42 -17.23 15.03 2.43
C ASP A 42 -18.13 16.28 2.34
N LEU A 43 -18.44 16.78 1.13
CA LEU A 43 -19.42 17.85 0.96
C LEU A 43 -20.85 17.44 1.35
N VAL A 44 -21.16 16.14 1.35
CA VAL A 44 -22.43 15.62 1.89
C VAL A 44 -22.49 15.86 3.39
N ASN A 45 -21.41 15.50 4.10
CA ASN A 45 -21.29 15.69 5.55
C ASN A 45 -21.31 17.19 5.92
N CYS A 46 -20.77 18.05 5.06
CA CYS A 46 -20.84 19.51 5.22
C CYS A 46 -22.20 20.12 4.84
N ARG A 47 -23.22 19.32 4.49
CA ARG A 47 -24.55 19.76 4.03
C ARG A 47 -24.48 20.73 2.82
N CYS A 48 -23.47 20.56 1.97
CA CYS A 48 -23.38 21.27 0.68
C CYS A 48 -24.06 20.49 -0.45
N VAL A 49 -23.96 19.16 -0.40
CA VAL A 49 -24.55 18.23 -1.36
C VAL A 49 -25.63 17.41 -0.66
N SER A 50 -26.75 17.14 -1.34
CA SER A 50 -27.79 16.29 -0.77
C SER A 50 -27.34 14.83 -0.71
N VAL A 51 -27.69 14.14 0.38
CA VAL A 51 -27.39 12.71 0.55
C VAL A 51 -28.00 11.88 -0.58
N GLN A 52 -29.22 12.21 -0.99
CA GLN A 52 -29.95 11.49 -2.04
C GLN A 52 -29.23 11.56 -3.40
N SER A 53 -28.80 12.76 -3.82
CA SER A 53 -28.13 12.91 -5.12
C SER A 53 -26.74 12.28 -5.14
N PHE A 54 -25.99 12.35 -4.04
CA PHE A 54 -24.73 11.62 -3.90
C PHE A 54 -24.93 10.10 -3.89
N PHE A 55 -25.97 9.61 -3.23
CA PHE A 55 -26.30 8.19 -3.24
C PHE A 55 -26.66 7.67 -4.64
N ILE A 56 -27.37 8.47 -5.45
CA ILE A 56 -27.61 8.16 -6.87
C ILE A 56 -26.28 8.04 -7.63
N LEU A 57 -25.30 8.91 -7.38
CA LEU A 57 -23.96 8.81 -7.98
C LEU A 57 -23.27 7.48 -7.60
N LEU A 58 -23.34 7.06 -6.34
CA LEU A 58 -22.77 5.77 -5.91
C LEU A 58 -23.46 4.59 -6.59
N LYS A 59 -24.80 4.61 -6.70
CA LYS A 59 -25.57 3.60 -7.46
C LYS A 59 -25.13 3.52 -8.91
N VAL A 60 -24.92 4.67 -9.55
CA VAL A 60 -24.42 4.74 -10.94
C VAL A 60 -23.01 4.14 -11.07
N PHE A 61 -22.12 4.35 -10.10
CA PHE A 61 -20.78 3.77 -10.10
C PHE A 61 -20.81 2.25 -9.98
N VAL A 62 -21.59 1.71 -9.02
CA VAL A 62 -21.74 0.26 -8.86
C VAL A 62 -22.39 -0.34 -10.10
N ALA A 63 -23.39 0.31 -10.70
CA ALA A 63 -24.09 -0.20 -11.88
C ALA A 63 -23.21 -0.40 -13.13
N THR A 64 -21.99 0.13 -13.16
CA THR A 64 -21.06 -0.09 -14.29
C THR A 64 -20.81 -1.58 -14.57
N HIS A 65 -20.94 -2.46 -13.57
CA HIS A 65 -20.71 -3.90 -13.76
C HIS A 65 -21.81 -4.62 -14.55
N THR A 66 -22.98 -4.00 -14.72
CA THR A 66 -24.10 -4.57 -15.48
C THR A 66 -24.15 -4.08 -16.93
N GLU A 67 -23.26 -3.15 -17.32
CA GLU A 67 -23.13 -2.68 -18.70
C GLU A 67 -22.59 -3.80 -19.62
N LEU A 68 -23.19 -3.95 -20.81
CA LEU A 68 -22.92 -5.06 -21.73
C LEU A 68 -21.45 -5.12 -22.21
N ASP A 69 -20.86 -3.97 -22.51
CA ASP A 69 -19.49 -3.85 -23.05
C ASP A 69 -18.51 -3.32 -21.99
N ASN A 70 -18.56 -3.90 -20.79
CA ASN A 70 -17.75 -3.46 -19.66
C ASN A 70 -16.55 -4.36 -19.36
N PHE A 71 -15.51 -3.75 -18.79
CA PHE A 71 -14.31 -4.45 -18.36
C PHE A 71 -14.25 -4.53 -16.84
N GLN A 72 -13.77 -5.66 -16.31
CA GLN A 72 -13.63 -5.85 -14.86
C GLN A 72 -12.82 -4.72 -14.21
N LEU A 73 -11.71 -4.27 -14.82
CA LEU A 73 -10.89 -3.17 -14.27
C LEU A 73 -11.65 -1.85 -14.12
N ARG A 74 -12.62 -1.58 -15.01
CA ARG A 74 -13.48 -0.38 -14.91
C ARG A 74 -14.42 -0.49 -13.72
N SER A 75 -15.13 -1.61 -13.60
CA SER A 75 -16.03 -1.82 -12.47
C SER A 75 -15.31 -1.98 -11.14
N ASP A 76 -14.11 -2.57 -11.14
CA ASP A 76 -13.23 -2.65 -10.00
C ASP A 76 -12.85 -1.25 -9.50
N TRP A 77 -12.49 -0.34 -10.40
CA TRP A 77 -12.16 1.03 -10.01
C TRP A 77 -13.37 1.78 -9.41
N TYR A 78 -14.53 1.71 -10.06
CA TYR A 78 -15.75 2.36 -9.55
C TYR A 78 -16.21 1.76 -8.21
N THR A 79 -16.17 0.44 -8.07
CA THR A 79 -16.49 -0.25 -6.81
C THR A 79 -15.50 0.15 -5.72
N TYR A 80 -14.20 0.22 -6.04
CA TYR A 80 -13.17 0.70 -5.12
C TYR A 80 -13.46 2.11 -4.62
N VAL A 81 -13.83 3.03 -5.52
CA VAL A 81 -14.20 4.41 -5.17
C VAL A 81 -15.39 4.42 -4.21
N VAL A 82 -16.46 3.67 -4.52
CA VAL A 82 -17.66 3.59 -3.68
C VAL A 82 -17.32 3.07 -2.28
N LEU A 83 -16.57 1.97 -2.18
CA LEU A 83 -16.16 1.39 -0.90
C LEU A 83 -15.35 2.37 -0.04
N ASN A 84 -14.54 3.24 -0.66
CA ASN A 84 -13.79 4.27 0.06
C ASN A 84 -14.64 5.50 0.45
N CYS A 85 -15.81 5.70 -0.16
CA CYS A 85 -16.75 6.73 0.28
C CYS A 85 -17.50 6.35 1.55
N LEU A 86 -17.83 5.06 1.72
CA LEU A 86 -18.68 4.56 2.81
C LEU A 86 -18.15 4.85 4.23
N PRO A 87 -16.84 4.82 4.53
CA PRO A 87 -16.32 5.23 5.84
C PRO A 87 -16.64 6.68 6.21
N ARG A 88 -16.92 7.53 5.21
CA ARG A 88 -17.19 8.96 5.42
C ARG A 88 -18.68 9.27 5.47
N VAL A 89 -19.47 8.64 4.60
CA VAL A 89 -20.90 8.99 4.41
C VAL A 89 -21.86 7.85 4.74
N GLY A 90 -21.37 6.62 4.96
CA GLY A 90 -22.20 5.44 5.18
C GLY A 90 -23.19 5.60 6.33
N LYS A 91 -22.75 6.22 7.44
CA LYS A 91 -23.63 6.57 8.57
C LYS A 91 -24.79 7.48 8.17
N GLU A 92 -24.49 8.56 7.45
CA GLU A 92 -25.49 9.57 7.04
C GLU A 92 -26.50 8.98 6.03
N ILE A 93 -26.06 8.06 5.16
CA ILE A 93 -26.96 7.34 4.25
C ILE A 93 -27.81 6.34 5.04
N ALA A 94 -27.21 5.54 5.92
CA ALA A 94 -27.92 4.54 6.72
C ALA A 94 -29.05 5.17 7.55
N GLU A 95 -28.80 6.33 8.16
CA GLU A 95 -29.81 7.05 8.96
C GLU A 95 -31.00 7.58 8.13
N LYS A 96 -30.83 7.81 6.83
CA LYS A 96 -31.87 8.36 5.95
C LYS A 96 -32.53 7.34 5.04
N ALA A 97 -31.80 6.29 4.66
CA ALA A 97 -32.17 5.39 3.57
C ALA A 97 -31.48 4.01 3.75
N GLU A 98 -31.66 3.38 4.92
CA GLU A 98 -31.05 2.09 5.28
C GLU A 98 -31.31 0.99 4.24
N ALA A 99 -32.58 0.74 3.88
CA ALA A 99 -32.95 -0.28 2.91
C ALA A 99 -32.34 -0.05 1.51
N ASP A 100 -32.15 1.22 1.15
CA ASP A 100 -31.51 1.61 -0.10
C ASP A 100 -30.01 1.30 -0.06
N LEU A 101 -29.35 1.59 1.07
CA LEU A 101 -27.94 1.27 1.29
C LEU A 101 -27.70 -0.23 1.29
N ASP A 102 -28.57 -1.02 1.94
CA ASP A 102 -28.49 -2.48 1.92
C ASP A 102 -28.58 -3.02 0.48
N ALA A 103 -29.51 -2.49 -0.34
CA ALA A 103 -29.59 -2.86 -1.75
C ALA A 103 -28.34 -2.47 -2.57
N LEU A 104 -27.67 -1.36 -2.24
CA LEU A 104 -26.38 -1.00 -2.84
C LEU A 104 -25.29 -2.02 -2.45
N LEU A 105 -25.22 -2.39 -1.17
CA LEU A 105 -24.27 -3.35 -0.64
C LEU A 105 -24.48 -4.76 -1.24
N GLU A 106 -25.73 -5.21 -1.39
CA GLU A 106 -26.08 -6.46 -2.08
C GLU A 106 -25.63 -6.43 -3.55
N SER A 107 -25.76 -5.29 -4.22
CA SER A 107 -25.29 -5.11 -5.61
C SER A 107 -23.76 -5.22 -5.71
N ILE A 108 -23.03 -4.65 -4.74
CA ILE A 108 -21.58 -4.80 -4.63
C ILE A 108 -21.22 -6.26 -4.37
N GLU A 109 -21.87 -6.93 -3.43
CA GLU A 109 -21.63 -8.34 -3.10
C GLU A 109 -21.86 -9.26 -4.30
N LYS A 110 -22.95 -9.03 -5.04
CA LYS A 110 -23.24 -9.72 -6.30
C LYS A 110 -22.12 -9.51 -7.31
N TYR A 111 -21.65 -8.27 -7.48
CA TYR A 111 -20.52 -8.00 -8.36
C TYR A 111 -19.26 -8.74 -7.92
N LEU A 112 -18.90 -8.66 -6.64
CA LEU A 112 -17.71 -9.32 -6.10
C LEU A 112 -17.76 -10.84 -6.32
N SER A 113 -18.93 -11.47 -6.18
CA SER A 113 -19.11 -12.92 -6.38
C SER A 113 -18.87 -13.41 -7.81
N ILE A 114 -18.97 -12.53 -8.82
CA ILE A 114 -18.76 -12.88 -10.24
C ILE A 114 -17.41 -12.43 -10.79
N ARG A 115 -16.63 -11.67 -10.00
CA ARG A 115 -15.29 -11.20 -10.41
C ARG A 115 -14.34 -12.37 -10.60
N LYS A 116 -13.44 -12.22 -11.56
CA LYS A 116 -12.33 -13.15 -11.77
C LYS A 116 -11.12 -12.66 -10.99
N THR A 117 -10.68 -13.43 -10.01
CA THR A 117 -9.47 -13.16 -9.21
C THR A 117 -8.32 -14.10 -9.57
N THR A 118 -8.36 -14.71 -10.75
CA THR A 118 -7.37 -15.69 -11.25
C THR A 118 -5.94 -15.14 -11.35
N TYR A 119 -5.76 -13.81 -11.31
CA TYR A 119 -4.46 -13.15 -11.28
C TYR A 119 -3.78 -13.20 -9.91
N MET A 120 -4.50 -13.50 -8.83
CA MET A 120 -3.98 -13.38 -7.46
C MET A 120 -2.67 -14.15 -7.20
N PRO A 121 -2.50 -15.40 -7.68
CA PRO A 121 -1.21 -16.10 -7.52
C PRO A 121 0.00 -15.36 -8.08
N LEU A 122 -0.19 -14.45 -9.06
CA LEU A 122 0.87 -13.63 -9.64
C LEU A 122 1.17 -12.36 -8.84
N LEU A 123 0.26 -11.94 -7.96
CA LEU A 123 0.32 -10.66 -7.26
C LEU A 123 0.59 -10.79 -5.75
N LYS A 124 0.31 -11.96 -5.14
CA LYS A 124 0.64 -12.22 -3.74
C LYS A 124 2.15 -12.23 -3.55
N VAL A 125 2.65 -11.56 -2.49
CA VAL A 125 4.07 -11.58 -2.12
C VAL A 125 4.48 -12.97 -1.61
N TRP A 126 3.62 -13.60 -0.81
CA TRP A 126 3.78 -14.97 -0.35
C TRP A 126 2.70 -15.87 -0.94
N THR A 127 3.11 -17.05 -1.38
CA THR A 127 2.20 -18.09 -1.89
C THR A 127 1.54 -18.87 -0.76
N ASN A 128 2.16 -18.91 0.42
CA ASN A 128 1.57 -19.47 1.63
C ASN A 128 0.63 -18.43 2.28
N ASP A 129 -0.49 -18.92 2.81
CA ASP A 129 -1.50 -18.10 3.48
C ASP A 129 -1.23 -17.97 5.00
N GLU A 130 -0.26 -18.72 5.53
CA GLU A 130 0.19 -18.64 6.92
C GLU A 130 1.48 -17.82 7.06
N PRO A 131 1.61 -16.96 8.10
CA PRO A 131 0.60 -16.64 9.11
C PRO A 131 -0.42 -15.57 8.66
N HIS A 132 -0.21 -14.94 7.50
CA HIS A 132 -1.11 -13.91 6.98
C HIS A 132 -1.42 -14.12 5.49
N VAL A 133 -2.71 -14.26 5.21
CA VAL A 133 -3.25 -14.32 3.85
C VAL A 133 -2.97 -12.99 3.13
N GLN A 134 -2.45 -13.07 1.90
CA GLN A 134 -2.34 -11.91 1.01
C GLN A 134 -3.64 -11.78 0.19
N GLU A 135 -4.62 -11.07 0.73
CA GLU A 135 -5.98 -10.99 0.16
C GLU A 135 -6.06 -10.14 -1.12
N GLU A 136 -7.08 -10.38 -1.93
CA GLU A 136 -7.41 -9.52 -3.06
C GLU A 136 -7.91 -8.17 -2.54
N TYR A 137 -7.42 -7.05 -3.11
CA TYR A 137 -7.63 -5.74 -2.50
C TYR A 137 -9.10 -5.30 -2.35
N LEU A 138 -9.99 -5.70 -3.28
CA LEU A 138 -11.41 -5.37 -3.19
C LEU A 138 -12.14 -6.30 -2.24
N GLU A 139 -11.77 -7.57 -2.19
CA GLU A 139 -12.31 -8.53 -1.20
C GLU A 139 -11.93 -8.10 0.23
N CYS A 140 -10.67 -7.71 0.45
CA CYS A 140 -10.19 -7.21 1.73
C CYS A 140 -10.91 -5.91 2.14
N LEU A 141 -11.05 -4.96 1.20
CA LEU A 141 -11.77 -3.70 1.45
C LEU A 141 -13.27 -3.94 1.68
N TRP A 142 -13.86 -4.91 1.00
CA TRP A 142 -15.24 -5.32 1.24
C TRP A 142 -15.45 -5.85 2.64
N ALA A 143 -14.59 -6.77 3.10
CA ALA A 143 -14.61 -7.27 4.47
C ALA A 143 -14.49 -6.13 5.50
N GLN A 144 -13.62 -5.14 5.22
CA GLN A 144 -13.47 -3.95 6.07
C GLN A 144 -14.73 -3.08 6.12
N VAL A 145 -15.40 -2.88 4.98
CA VAL A 145 -16.67 -2.14 4.92
C VAL A 145 -17.79 -2.91 5.62
N LYS A 146 -17.85 -4.24 5.50
CA LYS A 146 -18.82 -5.07 6.23
C LYS A 146 -18.59 -5.00 7.73
N ASN A 147 -17.35 -5.10 8.19
CA ASN A 147 -17.02 -4.90 9.60
C ASN A 147 -17.40 -3.49 10.09
N LEU A 148 -17.20 -2.46 9.26
CA LEU A 148 -17.66 -1.10 9.57
C LEU A 148 -19.19 -1.02 9.67
N GLN A 149 -19.94 -1.68 8.77
CA GLN A 149 -21.40 -1.74 8.82
C GLN A 149 -21.88 -2.39 10.13
N GLU A 150 -21.30 -3.53 10.52
CA GLU A 150 -21.58 -4.23 11.78
C GLU A 150 -21.31 -3.33 13.00
N ASN A 151 -20.26 -2.51 12.90
CA ASN A 151 -19.89 -1.50 13.90
C ASN A 151 -20.64 -0.17 13.73
N LYS A 152 -21.83 -0.19 13.11
CA LYS A 152 -22.74 0.97 12.98
C LYS A 152 -22.10 2.19 12.31
N TRP A 153 -21.25 1.95 11.31
CA TRP A 153 -20.58 2.99 10.54
C TRP A 153 -19.73 3.94 11.39
N GLN A 154 -19.14 3.44 12.47
CA GLN A 154 -18.25 4.21 13.35
C GLN A 154 -16.78 3.96 13.04
N THR A 155 -16.02 5.05 12.91
CA THR A 155 -14.56 5.06 12.74
C THR A 155 -14.02 6.34 13.34
N ASP A 156 -12.91 6.23 14.07
CA ASP A 156 -12.22 7.40 14.62
C ASP A 156 -11.21 7.99 13.63
N CYS A 157 -10.91 7.28 12.52
CA CYS A 157 -9.91 7.71 11.54
C CYS A 157 -10.36 8.87 10.65
N VAL A 158 -11.67 9.04 10.45
CA VAL A 158 -12.21 10.15 9.66
C VAL A 158 -12.42 11.38 10.55
N VAL A 159 -11.58 12.41 10.39
CA VAL A 159 -11.72 13.66 11.15
C VAL A 159 -12.88 14.51 10.62
N LYS A 160 -13.88 14.75 11.47
CA LYS A 160 -15.13 15.45 11.11
C LYS A 160 -15.12 16.92 11.55
N HIS A 161 -14.30 17.74 10.89
CA HIS A 161 -14.17 19.17 11.22
C HIS A 161 -15.49 19.95 11.12
N HIS A 162 -16.41 19.53 10.24
CA HIS A 162 -17.71 20.17 10.03
C HIS A 162 -18.60 20.16 11.28
N VAL A 163 -18.43 19.20 12.19
CA VAL A 163 -19.23 19.08 13.43
C VAL A 163 -19.12 20.33 14.30
N ALA A 164 -17.95 20.98 14.33
CA ALA A 164 -17.76 22.23 15.05
C ALA A 164 -18.61 23.40 14.50
N PHE A 165 -19.19 23.23 13.31
CA PHE A 165 -19.99 24.24 12.60
C PHE A 165 -21.44 23.80 12.38
N ASP A 166 -21.92 22.76 13.07
CA ASP A 166 -23.27 22.21 12.88
C ASP A 166 -24.38 23.27 13.00
N ALA A 167 -24.25 24.22 13.94
CA ALA A 167 -25.23 25.30 14.12
C ALA A 167 -25.35 26.23 12.89
N VAL A 168 -24.30 26.33 12.08
CA VAL A 168 -24.28 27.12 10.84
C VAL A 168 -24.72 26.25 9.66
N LEU A 169 -24.18 25.05 9.56
CA LEU A 169 -24.41 24.15 8.43
C LEU A 169 -25.83 23.58 8.41
N CYS A 170 -26.51 23.48 9.55
CA CYS A 170 -27.85 22.92 9.61
C CYS A 170 -28.90 23.68 8.79
N ASN A 171 -28.69 25.00 8.61
CA ASN A 171 -29.54 25.88 7.82
C ASN A 171 -29.01 26.12 6.40
N ALA A 172 -27.91 25.46 6.01
CA ALA A 172 -27.34 25.62 4.68
C ALA A 172 -28.24 24.97 3.62
N LEU A 173 -28.44 25.69 2.51
CA LEU A 173 -29.09 25.12 1.33
C LEU A 173 -28.18 24.01 0.75
N GLN A 174 -28.75 22.81 0.63
CA GLN A 174 -28.13 21.69 -0.08
C GLN A 174 -28.38 21.79 -1.58
N HIS A 175 -27.46 21.25 -2.37
CA HIS A 175 -27.58 21.15 -3.81
C HIS A 175 -27.62 19.69 -4.25
N ASP A 176 -28.50 19.39 -5.20
CA ASP A 176 -28.49 18.09 -5.86
C ASP A 176 -27.38 18.04 -6.92
N LEU A 177 -26.71 16.90 -6.99
CA LEU A 177 -25.79 16.60 -8.08
C LEU A 177 -26.55 16.49 -9.41
N PRO A 178 -26.05 17.13 -10.48
CA PRO A 178 -26.41 16.78 -11.85
C PRO A 178 -26.25 15.28 -12.12
N SER A 179 -27.00 14.76 -13.09
CA SER A 179 -26.83 13.39 -13.57
C SER A 179 -25.39 13.16 -14.05
N PHE A 180 -24.77 12.10 -13.54
CA PHE A 180 -23.44 11.68 -13.97
C PHE A 180 -23.55 10.38 -14.78
N THR A 181 -22.75 10.27 -15.84
CA THR A 181 -22.64 9.05 -16.62
C THR A 181 -21.17 8.65 -16.68
N PRO A 182 -20.78 7.52 -16.07
CA PRO A 182 -19.43 6.98 -16.15
C PRO A 182 -18.95 6.97 -17.60
N PRO A 183 -17.78 7.56 -17.92
CA PRO A 183 -17.21 7.44 -19.25
C PRO A 183 -17.21 5.97 -19.72
N PRO A 184 -17.67 5.69 -20.96
CA PRO A 184 -17.52 4.35 -21.52
C PRO A 184 -16.04 4.03 -21.68
N ALA A 185 -15.67 2.75 -21.52
CA ALA A 185 -14.31 2.29 -21.78
C ALA A 185 -14.24 1.53 -23.11
N GLN A 186 -13.13 1.70 -23.80
CA GLN A 186 -12.75 0.90 -24.96
C GLN A 186 -11.63 -0.07 -24.58
N VAL A 187 -11.42 -1.10 -25.40
CA VAL A 187 -10.33 -2.08 -25.19
C VAL A 187 -8.97 -1.40 -25.11
N THR A 188 -8.77 -0.31 -25.87
CA THR A 188 -7.54 0.50 -25.88
C THR A 188 -7.25 1.18 -24.54
N ASP A 189 -8.25 1.31 -23.68
CA ASP A 189 -8.15 2.07 -22.44
C ASP A 189 -7.68 1.17 -21.29
N LEU A 190 -7.82 -0.16 -21.43
CA LEU A 190 -7.49 -1.16 -20.42
C LEU A 190 -6.11 -1.00 -19.77
N PRO A 191 -5.01 -0.73 -20.52
CA PRO A 191 -3.69 -0.57 -19.93
C PRO A 191 -3.56 0.63 -18.98
N PHE A 192 -4.48 1.59 -19.05
CA PHE A 192 -4.45 2.81 -18.24
C PHE A 192 -5.29 2.69 -16.96
N TYR A 193 -6.19 1.71 -16.87
CA TYR A 193 -6.93 1.46 -15.64
C TYR A 193 -5.98 0.96 -14.53
N PRO A 194 -6.23 1.34 -13.26
CA PRO A 194 -5.43 0.84 -12.16
C PRO A 194 -5.48 -0.69 -12.11
N LEU A 195 -4.31 -1.32 -12.07
CA LEU A 195 -4.21 -2.77 -11.95
C LEU A 195 -4.71 -3.24 -10.58
N PRO A 196 -5.28 -4.46 -10.50
CA PRO A 196 -5.61 -5.07 -9.23
C PRO A 196 -4.32 -5.32 -8.44
N ARG A 197 -4.45 -5.49 -7.13
CA ARG A 197 -3.33 -5.71 -6.22
C ARG A 197 -3.68 -6.73 -5.17
N ALA A 198 -2.66 -7.41 -4.64
CA ALA A 198 -2.76 -8.10 -3.37
C ALA A 198 -2.52 -7.11 -2.22
N THR A 199 -3.30 -7.23 -1.15
CA THR A 199 -3.09 -6.48 0.08
C THR A 199 -1.91 -7.09 0.83
N PHE A 200 -0.85 -6.30 1.01
CA PHE A 200 0.33 -6.74 1.75
C PHE A 200 0.04 -6.80 3.25
N ARG A 201 0.27 -7.96 3.86
CA ARG A 201 0.11 -8.15 5.30
C ARG A 201 1.31 -8.92 5.84
N MET A 202 1.96 -8.35 6.84
CA MET A 202 3.07 -9.02 7.51
C MET A 202 3.01 -8.96 9.03
N PHE A 203 2.29 -7.98 9.61
CA PHE A 203 2.16 -7.82 11.05
C PHE A 203 0.75 -8.07 11.57
N ASP A 204 0.67 -8.66 12.76
CA ASP A 204 -0.53 -8.71 13.60
C ASP A 204 -0.30 -8.10 15.00
N MET A 205 -1.29 -8.24 15.88
CA MET A 205 -1.22 -7.69 17.24
C MET A 205 -0.12 -8.32 18.11
N SER A 206 0.23 -9.59 17.87
CA SER A 206 1.25 -10.32 18.64
C SER A 206 2.67 -9.87 18.33
N ASP A 207 2.87 -9.23 17.18
CA ASP A 207 4.17 -8.69 16.77
C ASP A 207 4.53 -7.39 17.49
N CYS A 208 3.55 -6.65 18.02
CA CYS A 208 3.77 -5.33 18.62
C CYS A 208 4.36 -5.47 20.03
N ILE A 209 5.64 -5.12 20.18
CA ILE A 209 6.41 -5.27 21.43
C ILE A 209 6.10 -4.15 22.46
N ASP A 210 5.59 -3.00 22.00
CA ASP A 210 5.36 -1.83 22.87
C ASP A 210 4.03 -1.94 23.65
N GLU A 211 4.02 -1.51 24.93
CA GLU A 211 2.80 -1.29 25.72
C GLU A 211 2.02 -0.10 25.16
N GLY A 212 1.29 -0.31 24.07
CA GLY A 212 0.59 0.73 23.32
C GLY A 212 -0.80 0.29 22.85
N PRO A 213 -1.50 1.15 22.08
CA PRO A 213 -2.75 0.76 21.46
C PRO A 213 -2.54 -0.46 20.54
N PRO A 214 -3.52 -1.37 20.45
CA PRO A 214 -3.38 -2.55 19.62
C PRO A 214 -3.33 -2.18 18.14
N LEU A 215 -2.61 -2.98 17.36
CA LEU A 215 -2.63 -2.89 15.91
C LEU A 215 -4.05 -3.18 15.38
N PRO A 216 -4.69 -2.29 14.61
CA PRO A 216 -6.01 -2.56 14.04
C PRO A 216 -5.99 -3.83 13.19
N ALA A 217 -6.96 -4.73 13.40
CA ALA A 217 -7.05 -5.99 12.68
C ALA A 217 -7.09 -5.79 11.15
N PRO A 218 -6.66 -6.77 10.33
CA PRO A 218 -6.62 -6.64 8.87
C PRO A 218 -7.95 -6.23 8.23
N HIS A 219 -9.08 -6.70 8.78
CA HIS A 219 -10.44 -6.36 8.33
C HIS A 219 -11.08 -5.22 9.10
N CYS A 220 -10.32 -4.45 9.89
CA CYS A 220 -10.81 -3.19 10.44
C CYS A 220 -10.62 -2.07 9.42
N ILE A 221 -11.65 -1.25 9.18
CA ILE A 221 -11.57 -0.15 8.21
C ILE A 221 -10.49 0.87 8.56
N ASP A 222 -10.20 1.05 9.86
CA ASP A 222 -9.18 1.97 10.34
C ASP A 222 -7.77 1.54 9.87
N ARG A 223 -7.52 0.24 9.73
CA ARG A 223 -6.27 -0.28 9.15
C ARG A 223 -6.08 0.25 7.73
N HIS A 224 -7.12 0.14 6.90
CA HIS A 224 -7.09 0.62 5.52
C HIS A 224 -6.99 2.14 5.42
N LEU A 225 -7.77 2.90 6.21
CA LEU A 225 -7.73 4.36 6.18
C LEU A 225 -6.34 4.90 6.55
N ILE A 226 -5.71 4.34 7.59
CA ILE A 226 -4.35 4.74 7.98
C ILE A 226 -3.34 4.36 6.89
N GLU A 227 -3.42 3.16 6.32
CA GLU A 227 -2.53 2.74 5.22
C GLU A 227 -2.66 3.63 3.98
N GLN A 228 -3.88 4.08 3.65
CA GLN A 228 -4.11 5.03 2.56
C GLN A 228 -3.49 6.39 2.85
N ASP A 229 -3.68 6.93 4.06
CA ASP A 229 -3.13 8.23 4.46
C ASP A 229 -1.59 8.22 4.44
N LEU A 230 -0.97 7.14 4.96
CA LEU A 230 0.50 6.97 4.90
C LEU A 230 1.00 6.82 3.46
N THR A 231 0.26 6.10 2.61
CA THR A 231 0.58 5.98 1.18
C THR A 231 0.57 7.36 0.50
N TRP A 232 -0.43 8.19 0.80
CA TRP A 232 -0.52 9.55 0.27
C TRP A 232 0.61 10.46 0.77
N LEU A 233 1.00 10.33 2.04
CA LEU A 233 2.15 11.08 2.58
C LEU A 233 3.45 10.69 1.86
N ILE A 234 3.66 9.40 1.57
CA ILE A 234 4.81 8.94 0.79
C ILE A 234 4.82 9.57 -0.61
N GLU A 235 3.69 9.51 -1.32
CA GLU A 235 3.58 10.08 -2.67
C GLU A 235 3.83 11.60 -2.67
N LYS A 236 3.25 12.31 -1.70
CA LYS A 236 3.39 13.76 -1.55
C LYS A 236 4.84 14.20 -1.34
N TYR A 237 5.61 13.44 -0.56
CA TYR A 237 6.98 13.79 -0.18
C TYR A 237 8.06 12.93 -0.88
N LEU A 238 7.73 12.34 -2.03
CA LEU A 238 8.62 11.43 -2.77
C LEU A 238 10.00 12.03 -3.08
N ASN A 239 10.06 13.34 -3.33
CA ASN A 239 11.30 14.04 -3.65
C ASN A 239 12.07 14.54 -2.41
N ASN A 240 11.54 14.34 -1.20
CA ASN A 240 12.17 14.78 0.04
C ASN A 240 11.97 13.76 1.17
N ARG A 241 12.83 12.73 1.20
CA ARG A 241 12.77 11.65 2.18
C ARG A 241 12.81 12.10 3.65
N LYS A 242 13.42 13.26 3.95
CA LYS A 242 13.48 13.79 5.33
C LYS A 242 12.13 14.35 5.76
N GLU A 243 11.50 15.16 4.91
CA GLU A 243 10.14 15.63 5.14
C GLU A 243 9.14 14.48 5.15
N CYS A 244 9.32 13.49 4.26
CA CYS A 244 8.51 12.28 4.26
C CYS A 244 8.58 11.54 5.60
N ALA A 245 9.79 11.27 6.12
CA ALA A 245 9.96 10.60 7.40
C ALA A 245 9.33 11.40 8.56
N ALA A 246 9.54 12.72 8.58
CA ALA A 246 8.95 13.59 9.60
C ALA A 246 7.41 13.63 9.52
N ALA A 247 6.85 13.64 8.30
CA ALA A 247 5.41 13.63 8.09
C ALA A 247 4.77 12.31 8.52
N LEU A 248 5.40 11.17 8.19
CA LEU A 248 4.93 9.85 8.61
C LEU A 248 4.91 9.71 10.13
N LEU A 249 5.98 10.13 10.82
CA LEU A 249 6.07 10.05 12.29
C LEU A 249 5.15 11.04 13.03
N ASN A 250 4.72 12.11 12.36
CA ASN A 250 3.75 13.08 12.88
C ASN A 250 2.34 12.84 12.37
N HIS A 251 2.03 11.62 11.91
CA HIS A 251 0.68 11.24 11.51
C HIS A 251 -0.33 11.50 12.64
N SER A 252 -1.54 11.92 12.29
CA SER A 252 -2.59 12.28 13.27
C SER A 252 -2.98 11.13 14.21
N LYS A 253 -2.72 9.88 13.79
CA LYS A 253 -2.98 8.64 14.55
C LYS A 253 -1.77 8.06 15.26
N LYS A 254 -0.68 8.80 15.41
CA LYS A 254 0.56 8.31 16.03
C LYS A 254 0.38 7.73 17.45
N ASP A 255 -0.57 8.25 18.21
CA ASP A 255 -0.86 7.81 19.58
C ASP A 255 -2.01 6.79 19.65
N SER A 256 -2.62 6.45 18.51
CA SER A 256 -3.80 5.58 18.42
C SER A 256 -3.51 4.20 17.83
N VAL A 257 -2.35 4.02 17.21
CA VAL A 257 -1.91 2.76 16.62
C VAL A 257 -0.40 2.59 16.83
N PRO A 258 0.14 1.36 16.74
CA PRO A 258 1.58 1.12 16.75
C PRO A 258 2.19 1.62 15.43
N LEU A 259 2.34 2.94 15.30
CA LEU A 259 2.57 3.65 14.05
C LEU A 259 3.84 3.19 13.33
N HIS A 260 4.91 2.83 14.05
CA HIS A 260 6.14 2.33 13.45
C HIS A 260 5.91 1.06 12.61
N TYR A 261 5.09 0.13 13.13
CA TYR A 261 4.74 -1.12 12.43
C TYR A 261 3.93 -0.84 11.17
N VAL A 262 2.92 0.03 11.28
CA VAL A 262 2.07 0.40 10.13
C VAL A 262 2.88 1.12 9.05
N ILE A 263 3.79 2.04 9.44
CA ILE A 263 4.69 2.72 8.50
C ILE A 263 5.55 1.70 7.75
N LEU A 264 6.20 0.78 8.47
CA LEU A 264 7.09 -0.20 7.84
C LEU A 264 6.32 -1.17 6.94
N GLU A 265 5.15 -1.61 7.35
CA GLU A 265 4.32 -2.48 6.50
C GLU A 265 3.84 -1.77 5.23
N VAL A 266 3.47 -0.49 5.30
CA VAL A 266 3.14 0.30 4.10
C VAL A 266 4.36 0.42 3.18
N ILE A 267 5.54 0.71 3.73
CA ILE A 267 6.77 0.85 2.94
C ILE A 267 7.13 -0.48 2.26
N PHE A 268 7.15 -1.60 3.01
CA PHE A 268 7.42 -2.92 2.44
C PHE A 268 6.33 -3.35 1.47
N GLY A 269 5.07 -3.09 1.75
CA GLY A 269 3.95 -3.40 0.87
C GLY A 269 3.97 -2.62 -0.45
N GLN A 270 4.53 -1.41 -0.46
CA GLN A 270 4.82 -0.71 -1.71
C GLN A 270 6.06 -1.27 -2.41
N MET A 271 7.16 -1.48 -1.69
CA MET A 271 8.43 -2.01 -2.24
C MET A 271 8.24 -3.39 -2.88
N PHE A 272 7.49 -4.30 -2.24
CA PHE A 272 7.25 -5.66 -2.72
C PHE A 272 6.02 -5.78 -3.63
N ARG A 273 5.34 -4.67 -3.96
CA ARG A 273 4.17 -4.71 -4.84
C ARG A 273 4.49 -5.32 -6.20
N LEU A 274 3.69 -6.29 -6.63
CA LEU A 274 3.78 -6.89 -7.95
C LEU A 274 2.75 -6.27 -8.91
N PRO A 275 3.05 -6.12 -10.21
CA PRO A 275 4.30 -6.53 -10.87
C PRO A 275 5.48 -5.58 -10.63
N ARG A 276 5.22 -4.35 -10.19
CA ARG A 276 6.24 -3.30 -9.97
C ARG A 276 5.92 -2.49 -8.72
N SER A 277 6.98 -2.05 -8.05
CA SER A 277 6.89 -1.04 -6.99
C SER A 277 6.31 0.28 -7.55
N PRO A 278 5.46 1.01 -6.81
CA PRO A 278 4.93 2.31 -7.24
C PRO A 278 6.02 3.36 -7.51
N PHE A 279 7.08 3.34 -6.70
CA PHE A 279 8.23 4.24 -6.81
C PHE A 279 9.54 3.45 -6.81
N ILE A 280 10.64 4.13 -7.15
CA ILE A 280 11.98 3.51 -7.16
C ILE A 280 12.33 2.93 -5.78
N GLU A 281 12.80 1.69 -5.75
CA GLU A 281 13.02 0.92 -4.52
C GLU A 281 14.05 1.59 -3.58
N LEU A 282 15.04 2.25 -4.17
CA LEU A 282 16.06 3.01 -3.44
C LEU A 282 15.46 4.11 -2.55
N PHE A 283 14.35 4.73 -2.97
CA PHE A 283 13.68 5.75 -2.17
C PHE A 283 13.26 5.17 -0.81
N TYR A 284 12.58 4.02 -0.81
CA TYR A 284 12.11 3.36 0.41
C TYR A 284 13.26 2.97 1.34
N GLY A 285 14.34 2.39 0.80
CA GLY A 285 15.52 2.07 1.60
C GLY A 285 16.11 3.31 2.27
N SER A 286 16.19 4.42 1.54
CA SER A 286 16.68 5.69 2.08
C SER A 286 15.71 6.34 3.08
N LEU A 287 14.40 6.16 2.90
CA LEU A 287 13.37 6.63 3.81
C LEU A 287 13.45 5.89 5.16
N MET A 288 13.62 4.56 5.15
CA MET A 288 13.83 3.78 6.37
C MET A 288 15.08 4.22 7.15
N ILE A 289 16.14 4.60 6.46
CA ILE A 289 17.34 5.17 7.10
C ILE A 289 17.00 6.50 7.80
N GLU A 290 16.24 7.40 7.17
CA GLU A 290 15.83 8.65 7.82
C GLU A 290 14.87 8.39 9.00
N LEU A 291 13.97 7.41 8.90
CA LEU A 291 13.11 6.99 10.01
C LEU A 291 13.93 6.49 11.21
N CYS A 292 14.97 5.67 10.97
CA CYS A 292 15.88 5.20 12.02
C CYS A 292 16.64 6.35 12.69
N LYS A 293 17.02 7.40 11.94
CA LYS A 293 17.67 8.59 12.51
C LYS A 293 16.73 9.40 13.41
N LEU A 294 15.47 9.53 13.01
CA LEU A 294 14.46 10.29 13.76
C LEU A 294 13.95 9.53 14.99
N GLN A 295 13.94 8.20 14.96
CA GLN A 295 13.46 7.33 16.04
C GLN A 295 14.50 6.25 16.39
N PRO A 296 15.69 6.62 16.91
CA PRO A 296 16.82 5.70 17.07
C PRO A 296 16.60 4.59 18.12
N ASN A 297 15.64 4.76 19.03
CA ASN A 297 15.41 3.83 20.13
C ASN A 297 14.28 2.82 19.85
N SER A 298 13.50 2.99 18.78
CA SER A 298 12.31 2.20 18.49
C SER A 298 12.31 1.68 17.05
N MET A 299 12.41 2.56 16.06
CA MET A 299 12.34 2.18 14.64
C MET A 299 13.35 1.10 14.23
N PRO A 300 14.64 1.13 14.64
CA PRO A 300 15.57 0.04 14.32
C PRO A 300 15.15 -1.33 14.84
N GLN A 301 14.50 -1.41 16.00
CA GLN A 301 14.05 -2.68 16.58
C GLN A 301 12.90 -3.27 15.76
N VAL A 302 11.89 -2.46 15.44
CA VAL A 302 10.77 -2.87 14.60
C VAL A 302 11.25 -3.25 13.20
N LEU A 303 12.25 -2.53 12.65
CA LEU A 303 12.81 -2.84 11.35
C LEU A 303 13.62 -4.15 11.35
N ALA A 304 14.37 -4.42 12.42
CA ALA A 304 15.09 -5.69 12.57
C ALA A 304 14.10 -6.86 12.69
N GLN A 305 13.04 -6.71 13.48
CA GLN A 305 11.95 -7.70 13.56
C GLN A 305 11.29 -7.92 12.18
N ALA A 306 11.01 -6.84 11.43
CA ALA A 306 10.47 -6.96 10.08
C ALA A 306 11.40 -7.76 9.15
N ALA A 307 12.71 -7.47 9.17
CA ALA A 307 13.70 -8.18 8.38
C ALA A 307 13.78 -9.68 8.76
N GLU A 308 13.69 -9.99 10.05
CA GLU A 308 13.61 -11.37 10.55
C GLU A 308 12.38 -12.09 10.02
N MET A 309 11.20 -11.46 10.10
CA MET A 309 9.95 -12.05 9.59
C MET A 309 9.99 -12.27 8.08
N LEU A 310 10.57 -11.32 7.33
CA LEU A 310 10.78 -11.48 5.89
C LEU A 310 11.69 -12.68 5.59
N TYR A 311 12.79 -12.83 6.33
CA TYR A 311 13.73 -13.94 6.20
C TYR A 311 13.06 -15.30 6.50
N GLN A 312 12.33 -15.39 7.60
CA GLN A 312 11.65 -16.63 8.00
C GLN A 312 10.58 -17.07 6.99
N ARG A 313 10.03 -16.13 6.22
CA ARG A 313 8.98 -16.39 5.22
C ARG A 313 9.51 -16.48 3.79
N LEU A 314 10.84 -16.57 3.57
CA LEU A 314 11.45 -16.64 2.24
C LEU A 314 10.97 -17.83 1.40
N ASP A 315 10.68 -18.97 2.02
CA ASP A 315 10.35 -20.22 1.30
C ASP A 315 9.12 -20.12 0.40
N SER A 316 8.20 -19.21 0.72
CA SER A 316 6.98 -18.98 -0.06
C SER A 316 6.95 -17.60 -0.75
N MET A 317 7.99 -16.79 -0.58
CA MET A 317 8.08 -15.45 -1.14
C MET A 317 8.35 -15.49 -2.65
N GLN A 318 7.68 -14.63 -3.42
CA GLN A 318 7.92 -14.51 -4.86
C GLN A 318 9.36 -14.04 -5.15
N VAL A 319 9.97 -14.62 -6.19
CA VAL A 319 11.38 -14.36 -6.54
C VAL A 319 11.66 -12.86 -6.76
N GLN A 320 10.77 -12.14 -7.44
CA GLN A 320 10.96 -10.70 -7.64
C GLN A 320 10.92 -9.89 -6.33
N CYS A 321 10.19 -10.38 -5.31
CA CYS A 321 10.19 -9.76 -3.98
C CYS A 321 11.48 -10.11 -3.22
N ILE A 322 11.99 -11.34 -3.37
CA ILE A 322 13.29 -11.76 -2.81
C ILE A 322 14.42 -10.89 -3.39
N ASP A 323 14.44 -10.64 -4.71
CA ASP A 323 15.43 -9.76 -5.35
C ASP A 323 15.42 -8.35 -4.73
N ARG A 324 14.23 -7.77 -4.54
CA ARG A 324 14.08 -6.46 -3.89
C ARG A 324 14.49 -6.49 -2.41
N PHE A 325 14.25 -7.59 -1.72
CA PHE A 325 14.68 -7.77 -0.34
C PHE A 325 16.22 -7.83 -0.26
N ILE A 326 16.88 -8.60 -1.14
CA ILE A 326 18.35 -8.64 -1.25
C ILE A 326 18.91 -7.23 -1.49
N ASP A 327 18.35 -6.50 -2.45
CA ASP A 327 18.78 -5.15 -2.80
C ASP A 327 18.61 -4.17 -1.63
N TRP A 328 17.44 -4.16 -1.01
CA TRP A 328 17.17 -3.29 0.14
C TRP A 328 18.05 -3.65 1.34
N PHE A 329 18.14 -4.93 1.71
CA PHE A 329 18.83 -5.36 2.92
C PHE A 329 20.34 -5.15 2.82
N SER A 330 20.95 -5.51 1.67
CA SER A 330 22.38 -5.25 1.44
C SER A 330 22.71 -3.75 1.40
N TYR A 331 21.83 -2.93 0.81
CA TYR A 331 21.94 -1.46 0.85
C TYR A 331 21.81 -0.94 2.29
N HIS A 332 20.84 -1.42 3.06
CA HIS A 332 20.62 -1.03 4.44
C HIS A 332 21.86 -1.35 5.29
N LEU A 333 22.38 -2.58 5.23
CA LEU A 333 23.59 -3.00 5.93
C LEU A 333 24.79 -2.12 5.61
N SER A 334 24.97 -1.72 4.34
CA SER A 334 26.08 -0.85 3.93
C SER A 334 26.06 0.52 4.63
N ASN A 335 24.89 1.00 5.06
CA ASN A 335 24.73 2.26 5.80
C ASN A 335 24.91 2.10 7.33
N PHE A 336 24.89 0.87 7.85
CA PHE A 336 25.02 0.55 9.28
C PHE A 336 26.24 -0.34 9.57
N GLN A 337 27.33 -0.10 8.85
CA GLN A 337 28.63 -0.76 9.04
C GLN A 337 28.61 -2.29 8.86
N PHE A 338 27.62 -2.81 8.12
CA PHE A 338 27.37 -4.23 7.89
C PHE A 338 27.10 -5.04 9.16
N ARG A 339 26.54 -4.40 10.19
CA ARG A 339 26.18 -5.07 11.45
C ARG A 339 24.84 -5.78 11.33
N TRP A 340 24.86 -7.08 11.55
CA TRP A 340 23.68 -7.93 11.66
C TRP A 340 24.00 -9.13 12.57
N SER A 341 23.00 -9.67 13.24
CA SER A 341 23.13 -10.91 14.03
C SER A 341 23.07 -12.14 13.12
N TRP A 342 24.11 -12.34 12.30
CA TRP A 342 24.13 -13.41 11.30
C TRP A 342 23.89 -14.82 11.86
N GLU A 343 24.31 -15.09 13.10
CA GLU A 343 24.10 -16.39 13.77
C GLU A 343 22.61 -16.72 13.98
N ASP A 344 21.71 -15.72 14.01
CA ASP A 344 20.27 -15.95 14.10
C ASP A 344 19.73 -16.65 12.83
N TRP A 345 20.48 -16.59 11.72
CA TRP A 345 20.18 -17.21 10.42
C TRP A 345 21.05 -18.44 10.13
N ALA A 346 21.63 -19.06 11.17
CA ALA A 346 22.49 -20.25 11.01
C ALA A 346 21.72 -21.48 10.51
N ASP A 347 20.38 -21.48 10.55
CA ASP A 347 19.53 -22.55 10.02
C ASP A 347 19.81 -22.81 8.52
N CYS A 348 20.08 -21.75 7.73
CA CYS A 348 20.37 -21.89 6.31
C CYS A 348 21.66 -22.67 5.99
N LEU A 349 22.60 -22.78 6.92
CA LEU A 349 23.87 -23.48 6.70
C LEU A 349 23.69 -24.99 6.51
N THR A 350 22.58 -25.53 7.02
CA THR A 350 22.24 -26.95 6.94
C THR A 350 21.24 -27.27 5.82
N MET A 351 20.78 -26.26 5.11
CA MET A 351 19.78 -26.38 4.04
C MET A 351 20.42 -26.81 2.71
N ASN A 352 19.57 -27.08 1.72
CA ASN A 352 20.01 -27.28 0.35
C ASN A 352 20.61 -25.95 -0.18
N PRO A 353 21.75 -25.95 -0.90
CA PRO A 353 22.34 -24.76 -1.51
C PRO A 353 21.41 -23.91 -2.39
N LEU A 354 20.35 -24.52 -2.92
CA LEU A 354 19.32 -23.86 -3.73
C LEU A 354 18.09 -23.44 -2.92
N ALA A 355 18.08 -23.64 -1.61
CA ALA A 355 17.00 -23.20 -0.74
C ALA A 355 16.95 -21.66 -0.67
N PRO A 356 15.75 -21.04 -0.64
CA PRO A 356 15.60 -19.59 -0.66
C PRO A 356 16.42 -18.85 0.41
N LYS A 357 16.43 -19.35 1.65
CA LYS A 357 17.20 -18.75 2.76
C LYS A 357 18.71 -18.75 2.52
N GLN A 358 19.27 -19.85 2.02
CA GLN A 358 20.71 -19.95 1.77
C GLN A 358 21.13 -19.07 0.58
N LEU A 359 20.35 -19.10 -0.51
CA LEU A 359 20.55 -18.23 -1.67
C LEU A 359 20.45 -16.76 -1.30
N PHE A 360 19.45 -16.39 -0.49
CA PHE A 360 19.27 -15.03 0.00
C PHE A 360 20.53 -14.53 0.72
N VAL A 361 21.07 -15.29 1.67
CA VAL A 361 22.29 -14.90 2.39
C VAL A 361 23.47 -14.77 1.44
N GLN A 362 23.67 -15.73 0.52
CA GLN A 362 24.76 -15.66 -0.47
C GLN A 362 24.68 -14.40 -1.35
N GLU A 363 23.49 -14.08 -1.87
CA GLU A 363 23.28 -12.92 -2.73
C GLU A 363 23.41 -11.59 -1.97
N VAL A 364 22.94 -11.53 -0.72
CA VAL A 364 23.17 -10.39 0.17
C VAL A 364 24.67 -10.18 0.37
N LEU A 365 25.44 -11.23 0.68
CA LEU A 365 26.89 -11.12 0.87
C LEU A 365 27.61 -10.70 -0.42
N GLN A 366 27.17 -11.21 -1.57
CA GLN A 366 27.67 -10.81 -2.88
C GLN A 366 27.44 -9.32 -3.14
N LYS A 367 26.26 -8.78 -2.77
CA LYS A 367 25.95 -7.35 -2.87
C LYS A 367 26.71 -6.51 -1.85
N CYS A 368 26.85 -6.97 -0.60
CA CYS A 368 27.67 -6.31 0.41
C CYS A 368 29.14 -6.22 -0.03
N MET A 369 29.69 -7.26 -0.67
CA MET A 369 31.03 -7.21 -1.27
C MET A 369 31.12 -6.14 -2.36
N ARG A 370 30.08 -5.96 -3.19
CA ARG A 370 30.05 -4.89 -4.23
C ARG A 370 29.95 -3.49 -3.63
N PHE A 371 29.30 -3.33 -2.48
CA PHE A 371 29.32 -2.08 -1.71
C PHE A 371 30.61 -1.89 -0.89
N SER A 372 31.51 -2.87 -0.88
CA SER A 372 32.74 -2.86 -0.09
C SER A 372 33.86 -3.64 -0.79
N PHE A 373 34.53 -4.54 -0.08
CA PHE A 373 35.58 -5.41 -0.61
C PHE A 373 35.60 -6.74 0.14
N HIS A 374 36.15 -7.79 -0.49
CA HIS A 374 36.12 -9.17 0.02
C HIS A 374 36.60 -9.32 1.48
N GLN A 375 37.73 -8.68 1.84
CA GLN A 375 38.25 -8.77 3.21
C GLN A 375 37.26 -8.20 4.24
N ARG A 376 36.55 -7.12 3.91
CA ARG A 376 35.55 -6.55 4.80
C ARG A 376 34.42 -7.52 5.10
N VAL A 377 33.99 -8.30 4.11
CA VAL A 377 32.97 -9.34 4.29
C VAL A 377 33.45 -10.44 5.22
N LEU A 378 34.71 -10.89 5.07
CA LEU A 378 35.31 -11.84 6.02
C LEU A 378 35.36 -11.28 7.44
N ASP A 379 35.62 -9.98 7.61
CA ASP A 379 35.79 -9.37 8.93
C ASP A 379 34.48 -9.29 9.74
N PHE A 380 33.33 -9.10 9.09
CA PHE A 380 32.03 -8.98 9.78
C PHE A 380 31.25 -10.29 9.85
N MET A 381 31.61 -11.31 9.05
CA MET A 381 30.91 -12.59 9.04
C MET A 381 31.46 -13.55 10.10
N PRO A 382 30.59 -14.26 10.83
CA PRO A 382 31.04 -15.34 11.70
C PRO A 382 31.71 -16.47 10.90
N SER A 383 32.65 -17.17 11.54
CA SER A 383 33.41 -18.25 10.89
C SER A 383 32.54 -19.42 10.38
N SER A 384 31.39 -19.66 11.02
CA SER A 384 30.38 -20.65 10.60
C SER A 384 29.82 -20.37 9.20
N PHE A 385 29.77 -19.09 8.79
CA PHE A 385 29.26 -18.64 7.49
C PHE A 385 30.32 -18.58 6.40
N ALA A 386 31.57 -18.97 6.67
CA ALA A 386 32.64 -18.97 5.67
C ALA A 386 32.26 -19.66 4.33
N PRO A 387 31.49 -20.77 4.30
CA PRO A 387 31.06 -21.38 3.04
C PRO A 387 30.12 -20.53 2.17
N LEU A 388 29.45 -19.53 2.75
CA LEU A 388 28.54 -18.63 2.03
C LEU A 388 29.21 -17.33 1.58
N VAL A 389 30.44 -17.06 2.03
CA VAL A 389 31.17 -15.85 1.64
C VAL A 389 31.51 -15.90 0.14
N PRO A 390 31.22 -14.84 -0.62
CA PRO A 390 31.50 -14.81 -2.05
C PRO A 390 32.99 -14.92 -2.33
N THR A 391 33.36 -15.63 -3.40
CA THR A 391 34.76 -15.80 -3.79
C THR A 391 35.43 -14.46 -4.07
N LYS A 392 36.71 -14.34 -3.69
CA LYS A 392 37.51 -13.14 -4.01
C LYS A 392 37.48 -12.85 -5.52
N PRO A 393 37.10 -11.63 -5.94
CA PRO A 393 36.99 -11.29 -7.35
C PRO A 393 38.39 -11.03 -7.95
N THR A 394 39.13 -12.10 -8.24
CA THR A 394 40.42 -12.02 -8.93
C THR A 394 40.27 -12.40 -10.40
N PRO A 395 41.01 -11.73 -11.31
CA PRO A 395 40.98 -12.09 -12.72
C PRO A 395 41.50 -13.52 -12.90
N ASN A 396 40.78 -14.32 -13.69
CA ASN A 396 41.22 -15.64 -14.08
C ASN A 396 41.91 -15.58 -15.45
N PHE A 397 43.21 -15.32 -15.47
CA PHE A 397 43.98 -15.27 -16.70
C PHE A 397 44.52 -16.66 -17.06
N LYS A 398 43.92 -17.27 -18.09
CA LYS A 398 44.19 -18.65 -18.53
C LYS A 398 45.68 -18.95 -18.76
N TYR A 399 46.48 -17.96 -19.16
CA TYR A 399 47.86 -18.16 -19.60
C TYR A 399 48.92 -17.95 -18.51
N THR A 400 48.53 -17.56 -17.30
CA THR A 400 49.44 -17.49 -16.14
C THR A 400 49.24 -18.65 -15.16
N GLN A 401 48.39 -19.62 -15.49
CA GLN A 401 48.16 -20.79 -14.64
C GLN A 401 49.27 -21.83 -14.86
N GLU A 402 49.67 -22.55 -13.80
CA GLU A 402 50.60 -23.68 -13.91
C GLU A 402 50.04 -24.72 -14.89
N GLY A 403 50.79 -25.02 -15.96
CA GLY A 403 50.36 -25.91 -17.07
C GLY A 403 50.01 -25.19 -18.37
N SER A 404 50.02 -23.85 -18.39
CA SER A 404 49.90 -23.06 -19.62
C SER A 404 51.16 -23.24 -20.48
N ARG A 405 51.00 -23.66 -21.75
CA ARG A 405 52.13 -23.66 -22.71
C ARG A 405 52.60 -22.21 -22.88
N GLU A 406 53.82 -21.92 -22.43
CA GLU A 406 54.54 -20.71 -22.80
C GLU A 406 54.70 -20.73 -24.33
N PHE A 407 53.85 -19.99 -25.03
CA PHE A 407 54.17 -19.58 -26.39
C PHE A 407 55.19 -18.46 -26.26
N LEU A 408 56.46 -18.84 -26.11
CA LEU A 408 57.58 -17.95 -26.35
C LEU A 408 57.42 -17.40 -27.77
N LEU A 409 57.02 -16.14 -27.88
CA LEU A 409 57.14 -15.37 -29.12
C LEU A 409 58.64 -15.23 -29.38
N VAL A 410 59.13 -16.00 -30.36
CA VAL A 410 60.49 -15.92 -30.92
C VAL A 410 60.64 -14.65 -31.75
#